data_AF-A0A8H9K0J0-F1
#
_entry.id   AF-A0A8H9K0J0-F1
#
_cell.length_a   1.000
_cell.length_b   1.000
_cell.length_c   1.000
_cell.angle_alpha   90.00
_cell.angle_beta   90.00
_cell.angle_gamma   90.00
#
_symmetry.space_group_name_H-M   'P 1'
#
loop_
_entity.id
_entity.type
_entity.pdbx_description
1 polymer ?
#
loop_
_entity_poly.entity_id
_entity_poly.type
_entity_poly.pdbx_seq_one_letter_code
_entity_poly.pdbx_strand_id
1 'polypeptide(L)'
;MNKAIYEYKGVWGLDNIAKAFDFPLHTLRRRVVNLGMPVSDAIEMKVEDQVRYKYEHNGIKGLKNIAAAYGVPHKTLESRVVGQGIDIETALTKPIQQRKPKDKTCVQTKKQRSTNLWETALGLGSSHA
;
A
#
# COMPACT_ATOMS: atom_id res chain seq x y z
N MET A 1 25.78 1.21 17.92
CA MET A 1 25.90 1.78 16.57
C MET A 1 26.61 3.11 16.70
N ASN A 2 27.78 3.27 16.08
CA ASN A 2 28.53 4.53 16.16
C ASN A 2 27.70 5.62 15.49
N LYS A 3 27.39 6.68 16.24
CA LYS A 3 26.67 7.85 15.73
C LYS A 3 27.64 8.56 14.78
N ALA A 4 27.42 8.44 13.47
CA ALA A 4 28.24 9.15 12.50
C ALA A 4 28.17 10.66 12.82
N ILE A 5 29.34 11.25 13.06
CA ILE A 5 29.48 12.66 13.40
C ILE A 5 29.50 13.41 12.08
N TYR A 6 28.42 14.13 11.80
CA TYR A 6 28.29 14.95 10.61
C TYR A 6 28.53 16.41 10.99
N GLU A 7 29.42 17.08 10.28
CA GLU A 7 29.70 18.49 10.42
C GLU A 7 29.44 19.20 9.09
N TYR A 8 28.74 20.34 9.15
CA TYR A 8 28.56 21.21 8.00
C TYR A 8 28.55 22.67 8.47
N LYS A 9 29.43 23.49 7.89
CA LYS A 9 29.61 24.91 8.23
C LYS A 9 29.76 25.19 9.74
N GLY A 10 30.53 24.33 10.44
CA GLY A 10 30.79 24.47 11.89
C GLY A 10 29.62 24.04 12.79
N VAL A 11 28.52 23.54 12.23
CA VAL A 11 27.39 22.99 12.99
C VAL A 11 27.52 21.47 13.04
N TRP A 12 27.42 20.92 14.25
CA TRP A 12 27.61 19.49 14.49
C TRP A 12 26.28 18.78 14.67
N GLY A 13 26.14 17.63 13.99
CA GLY A 13 25.00 16.74 14.08
C GLY A 13 23.87 17.11 13.12
N LEU A 14 23.27 16.08 12.49
CA LEU A 14 22.20 16.26 11.50
C LEU A 14 20.98 17.01 12.05
N ASP A 15 20.64 16.81 13.32
CA ASP A 15 19.50 17.49 13.96
C ASP A 15 19.73 19.01 14.06
N ASN A 16 20.95 19.42 14.40
CA ASN A 16 21.30 20.83 14.53
C ASN A 16 21.47 21.47 13.15
N ILE A 17 22.07 20.75 12.20
CA ILE A 17 22.19 21.19 10.81
C ILE A 17 20.78 21.40 10.21
N ALA A 18 19.89 20.42 10.36
CA ALA A 18 18.51 20.53 9.89
C ALA A 18 17.79 21.77 10.45
N LYS A 19 17.92 22.05 11.74
CA LYS A 19 17.35 23.26 12.37
C LYS A 19 17.99 24.56 11.89
N ALA A 20 19.31 24.59 11.71
CA ALA A 20 20.04 25.78 11.30
C ALA A 20 19.72 26.23 9.86
N PHE A 21 19.46 25.28 8.96
CA PHE A 21 19.16 25.54 7.55
C PHE A 21 17.66 25.43 7.21
N ASP A 22 16.79 25.37 8.24
CA ASP A 22 15.33 25.16 8.10
C ASP A 22 14.96 24.02 7.14
N PHE A 23 15.64 22.88 7.31
CA PHE A 23 15.54 21.72 6.44
C PHE A 23 14.88 20.54 7.17
N PRO A 24 13.97 19.78 6.53
CA PRO A 24 13.33 18.64 7.19
C PRO A 24 14.34 17.55 7.57
N LEU A 25 14.45 17.26 8.87
CA LEU A 25 15.38 16.26 9.41
C LEU A 25 15.24 14.89 8.73
N HIS A 26 14.01 14.44 8.52
CA HIS A 26 13.75 13.13 7.92
C HIS A 26 14.30 13.04 6.49
N THR A 27 14.19 14.11 5.70
CA THR A 27 14.74 14.21 4.35
C THR A 27 16.27 14.20 4.40
N LEU A 28 16.87 15.02 5.27
CA LEU A 28 18.33 15.08 5.41
C LEU A 28 18.91 13.72 5.84
N ARG A 29 18.29 13.08 6.83
CA ARG A 29 18.68 11.75 7.30
C ARG A 29 18.57 10.70 6.20
N ARG A 30 17.48 10.67 5.43
CA ARG A 30 17.33 9.75 4.30
C ARG A 30 18.44 9.97 3.27
N ARG A 31 18.74 11.23 2.94
CA ARG A 31 19.76 11.62 1.95
C ARG A 31 21.17 11.20 2.39
N VAL A 32 21.53 11.50 3.64
CA VAL A 32 22.89 11.26 4.12
C VAL A 32 23.10 9.80 4.56
N VAL A 33 22.15 9.22 5.31
CA VAL A 33 22.30 7.88 5.91
C VAL A 33 21.87 6.77 4.95
N ASN A 34 20.73 6.92 4.25
CA ASN A 34 20.20 5.84 3.42
C ASN A 34 20.76 5.89 1.99
N LEU A 35 20.93 7.09 1.43
CA LEU A 35 21.46 7.29 0.08
C LEU A 35 22.98 7.54 0.06
N GLY A 36 23.60 7.81 1.21
CA GLY A 36 25.05 8.04 1.31
C GLY A 36 25.53 9.37 0.72
N MET A 37 24.64 10.35 0.56
CA MET A 37 25.00 11.64 -0.04
C MET A 37 25.74 12.54 0.96
N PRO A 38 26.67 13.40 0.49
CA PRO A 38 27.30 14.39 1.36
C PRO A 38 26.27 15.42 1.84
N VAL A 39 26.52 16.01 3.02
CA VAL A 39 25.59 16.95 3.66
C VAL A 39 25.37 18.21 2.81
N SER A 40 26.39 18.66 2.06
CA SER A 40 26.30 19.79 1.12
C SER A 40 25.22 19.55 0.07
N ASP A 41 25.37 18.48 -0.69
CA ASP A 41 24.51 18.14 -1.82
C ASP A 41 23.10 17.80 -1.32
N ALA A 42 23.03 17.16 -0.15
CA ALA A 42 21.76 16.84 0.50
C ALA A 42 20.95 18.09 0.89
N ILE A 43 21.56 19.25 1.09
CA ILE A 43 20.87 20.51 1.36
C ILE A 43 20.55 21.25 0.06
N GLU A 44 21.49 21.25 -0.90
CA GLU A 44 21.34 21.96 -2.18
C GLU A 44 20.29 21.32 -3.10
N MET A 45 20.11 20.00 -3.03
CA MET A 45 19.09 19.32 -3.81
C MET A 45 17.69 19.84 -3.46
N LYS A 46 16.98 20.37 -4.46
CA LYS A 46 15.58 20.77 -4.33
C LYS A 46 14.75 19.61 -3.77
N VAL A 47 13.95 19.88 -2.74
CA VAL A 47 12.95 18.93 -2.26
C VAL A 47 11.77 19.07 -3.21
N GLU A 48 11.66 18.16 -4.16
CA GLU A 48 10.43 18.04 -4.94
C GLU A 48 9.34 17.59 -3.97
N ASP A 49 8.29 18.39 -3.84
CA ASP A 49 7.06 17.94 -3.21
C ASP A 49 6.62 16.70 -3.96
N GLN A 50 6.63 15.55 -3.29
CA GLN A 50 6.09 14.34 -3.89
C GLN A 50 4.64 14.65 -4.23
N VAL A 51 4.34 14.74 -5.54
CA VAL A 51 2.98 14.95 -6.05
C VAL A 51 2.16 13.76 -5.57
N ARG A 52 1.55 13.93 -4.40
CA ARG A 52 0.91 12.84 -3.65
C ARG A 52 -0.30 12.28 -4.39
N TYR A 53 -0.79 13.03 -5.37
CA TYR A 53 -1.99 12.74 -6.13
C TYR A 53 -1.66 12.74 -7.61
N LYS A 54 -1.61 11.54 -8.19
CA LYS A 54 -1.47 11.32 -9.64
C LYS A 54 -2.68 11.82 -10.45
N TYR A 55 -3.84 11.94 -9.79
CA TYR A 55 -5.13 12.19 -10.43
C TYR A 55 -5.79 13.42 -9.81
N GLU A 56 -6.22 14.34 -10.67
CA GLU A 56 -6.98 15.55 -10.30
C GLU A 56 -8.19 15.66 -11.22
N HIS A 57 -9.33 16.04 -10.66
CA HIS A 57 -10.55 16.28 -11.43
C HIS A 57 -11.34 17.40 -10.76
N ASN A 58 -11.66 18.45 -11.52
CA ASN A 58 -12.35 19.67 -11.06
C ASN A 58 -11.73 20.31 -9.80
N GLY A 59 -10.40 20.38 -9.74
CA GLY A 59 -9.65 20.92 -8.59
C GLY A 59 -9.56 19.98 -7.39
N ILE A 60 -10.20 18.80 -7.45
CA ILE A 60 -10.16 17.80 -6.39
C ILE A 60 -9.01 16.84 -6.66
N LYS A 61 -8.03 16.83 -5.74
CA LYS A 61 -6.83 15.99 -5.85
C LYS A 61 -7.05 14.65 -5.17
N GLY A 62 -6.72 13.59 -5.89
CA GLY A 62 -6.70 12.20 -5.42
C GLY A 62 -8.02 11.45 -5.64
N LEU A 63 -7.90 10.22 -6.13
CA LEU A 63 -9.05 9.36 -6.43
C LEU A 63 -9.98 9.12 -5.23
N LYS A 64 -9.45 9.10 -4.00
CA LYS A 64 -10.28 8.94 -2.80
C LYS A 64 -11.20 10.14 -2.57
N ASN A 65 -10.68 11.34 -2.77
CA ASN A 65 -11.42 12.58 -2.58
C ASN A 65 -12.42 12.78 -3.71
N ILE A 66 -12.00 12.50 -4.96
CA ILE A 66 -12.89 12.52 -6.12
C ILE A 66 -14.05 11.54 -5.92
N ALA A 67 -13.75 10.29 -5.54
CA ALA A 67 -14.78 9.28 -5.28
C ALA A 67 -15.80 9.74 -4.22
N ALA A 68 -15.33 10.33 -3.12
CA ALA A 68 -16.19 10.86 -2.06
C ALA A 68 -17.08 12.01 -2.55
N ALA A 69 -16.54 12.94 -3.34
CA ALA A 69 -17.28 14.09 -3.87
C ALA A 69 -18.41 13.69 -4.82
N TYR A 70 -18.21 12.64 -5.62
CA TYR A 70 -19.18 12.16 -6.61
C TYR A 70 -20.02 10.96 -6.13
N GLY A 71 -19.88 10.54 -4.87
CA GLY A 71 -20.66 9.44 -4.29
C GLY A 71 -20.34 8.06 -4.87
N VAL A 72 -19.17 7.87 -5.47
CA VAL A 72 -18.74 6.59 -6.05
C VAL A 72 -17.83 5.87 -5.05
N PRO A 73 -17.93 4.54 -4.88
CA PRO A 73 -16.98 3.79 -4.05
C PRO A 73 -15.55 3.95 -4.57
N HIS A 74 -14.61 4.31 -3.69
CA HIS A 74 -13.22 4.53 -4.06
C HIS A 74 -12.61 3.33 -4.80
N LYS A 75 -12.90 2.11 -4.36
CA LYS A 75 -12.41 0.87 -5.02
C LYS A 75 -12.96 0.69 -6.43
N THR A 76 -14.18 1.12 -6.69
CA THR A 76 -14.77 1.10 -8.03
C THR A 76 -14.06 2.10 -8.94
N LEU A 77 -13.85 3.33 -8.46
CA LEU A 77 -13.16 4.36 -9.23
C LEU A 77 -11.68 3.97 -9.50
N GLU A 78 -10.98 3.47 -8.48
CA GLU A 78 -9.61 2.95 -8.59
C GLU A 78 -9.52 1.81 -9.62
N SER A 79 -10.44 0.84 -9.57
CA SER A 79 -10.45 -0.27 -10.53
C SER A 79 -10.72 0.20 -11.97
N ARG A 80 -11.55 1.23 -12.18
CA ARG A 80 -11.83 1.80 -13.51
C ARG A 80 -10.65 2.59 -14.06
N VAL A 81 -10.05 3.46 -13.24
CA VAL A 81 -8.97 4.36 -13.69
C VAL A 81 -7.64 3.63 -13.77
N VAL A 82 -7.27 2.87 -12.74
CA VAL A 82 -5.96 2.17 -12.68
C VAL A 82 -6.04 0.81 -13.34
N GLY A 83 -7.10 0.05 -13.07
CA GLY A 83 -7.23 -1.32 -13.56
C GLY A 83 -7.67 -1.41 -15.03
N GLN A 84 -8.60 -0.55 -15.45
CA GLN A 84 -9.14 -0.55 -16.82
C GLN A 84 -8.56 0.58 -17.69
N GLY A 85 -7.81 1.53 -17.12
CA GLY A 85 -7.21 2.63 -17.87
C GLY A 85 -8.22 3.65 -18.42
N ILE A 86 -9.40 3.77 -17.81
CA ILE A 86 -10.45 4.67 -18.26
C ILE A 86 -10.27 6.05 -17.63
N ASP A 87 -10.59 7.12 -18.38
CA ASP A 87 -10.61 8.49 -17.85
C ASP A 87 -11.56 8.67 -16.67
N ILE A 88 -11.22 9.62 -15.79
CA ILE A 88 -11.94 9.88 -14.55
C ILE A 88 -13.41 10.25 -14.83
N GLU A 89 -13.66 11.13 -15.81
CA GLU A 89 -15.02 11.54 -16.19
C GLU A 89 -15.88 10.35 -16.63
N THR A 90 -15.35 9.58 -17.58
CA THR A 90 -16.03 8.37 -18.07
C THR A 90 -16.23 7.35 -16.94
N ALA A 91 -15.26 7.23 -16.03
CA ALA A 91 -15.35 6.35 -14.89
C ALA A 91 -16.40 6.79 -13.87
N LEU A 92 -16.74 8.08 -13.79
CA LEU A 92 -17.82 8.59 -12.92
C LEU A 92 -19.20 8.34 -13.54
N THR A 93 -19.35 8.49 -14.85
CA THR A 93 -20.64 8.28 -15.55
C THR A 93 -21.08 6.82 -15.57
N LYS A 94 -20.13 5.87 -15.54
CA LYS A 94 -20.47 4.43 -15.65
C LYS A 94 -21.31 3.94 -14.45
N PRO A 95 -22.43 3.24 -14.69
CA PRO A 95 -23.30 2.75 -13.62
C PRO A 95 -22.56 1.73 -12.74
N ILE A 96 -22.84 1.76 -11.43
CA ILE A 96 -22.26 0.82 -10.48
C ILE A 96 -23.05 -0.49 -10.59
N GLN A 97 -22.44 -1.54 -11.14
CA GLN A 97 -23.02 -2.87 -11.13
C GLN A 97 -22.88 -3.45 -9.72
N GLN A 98 -24.00 -3.57 -9.01
CA GLN A 98 -24.01 -4.28 -7.73
C GLN A 98 -23.80 -5.77 -8.01
N ARG A 99 -22.71 -6.32 -7.48
CA ARG A 99 -22.53 -7.77 -7.48
C ARG A 99 -23.59 -8.37 -6.56
N LYS A 100 -24.44 -9.25 -7.11
CA LYS A 100 -25.30 -10.09 -6.27
C LYS A 100 -24.41 -10.84 -5.28
N PRO A 101 -24.76 -10.89 -3.98
CA PRO A 101 -24.02 -11.71 -3.04
C PRO A 101 -24.00 -13.13 -3.62
N LYS A 102 -22.82 -13.70 -3.82
CA LYS A 102 -22.72 -15.13 -4.11
C LYS A 102 -23.28 -15.82 -2.89
N ASP A 103 -24.42 -16.50 -3.04
CA ASP A 103 -24.92 -17.42 -2.06
C ASP A 103 -23.74 -18.29 -1.64
N LYS A 104 -23.36 -18.19 -0.37
CA LYS A 104 -22.32 -19.01 0.21
C LYS A 104 -22.91 -20.41 0.32
N THR A 105 -22.98 -21.16 -0.79
CA THR A 105 -22.98 -22.61 -0.70
C THR A 105 -21.66 -22.98 -0.07
N CYS A 106 -21.68 -23.07 1.25
CA CYS A 106 -20.67 -23.70 2.05
C CYS A 106 -20.62 -25.16 1.58
N VAL A 107 -19.83 -25.43 0.55
CA VAL A 107 -19.43 -26.79 0.21
C VAL A 107 -18.50 -27.22 1.34
N GLN A 108 -19.09 -27.65 2.45
CA GLN A 108 -18.41 -28.43 3.45
C GLN A 108 -18.05 -29.75 2.74
N THR A 109 -16.89 -29.83 2.13
CA THR A 109 -16.23 -31.11 1.90
C THR A 109 -15.86 -31.67 3.28
N LYS A 110 -16.88 -32.16 4.01
CA LYS A 110 -16.67 -33.10 5.11
C LYS A 110 -16.04 -34.32 4.46
N LYS A 111 -14.74 -34.47 4.63
CA LYS A 111 -14.03 -35.73 4.41
C LYS A 111 -14.64 -36.74 5.38
N GLN A 112 -15.72 -37.39 4.97
CA GLN A 112 -16.28 -38.52 5.71
C GLN A 112 -15.27 -39.66 5.60
N ARG A 113 -14.29 -39.70 6.51
CA ARG A 113 -13.71 -40.97 6.92
C ARG A 113 -14.70 -41.61 7.88
N SER A 114 -15.76 -42.18 7.34
CA SER A 114 -16.50 -43.21 8.06
C SER A 114 -15.62 -44.45 8.03
N THR A 115 -14.76 -44.64 9.02
CA THR A 115 -14.32 -46.00 9.34
C THR A 115 -15.52 -46.64 10.03
N ASN A 116 -16.38 -47.30 9.27
CA ASN A 116 -17.50 -48.03 9.83
C ASN A 116 -16.92 -49.10 10.76
N LEU A 117 -17.36 -49.14 12.02
CA LEU A 117 -16.86 -50.08 13.04
C LEU A 117 -16.90 -51.55 12.58
N TRP A 118 -17.81 -51.87 11.66
CA TRP A 118 -17.95 -53.16 11.00
C TRP A 118 -16.75 -53.54 10.12
N GLU A 119 -16.10 -52.59 9.46
CA GLU A 119 -14.91 -52.84 8.62
C GLU A 119 -13.71 -53.27 9.48
N THR A 120 -13.63 -52.75 10.71
CA THR A 120 -12.64 -53.15 11.71
C THR A 120 -12.96 -54.52 12.30
N ALA A 121 -14.23 -54.82 12.55
CA ALA A 121 -14.67 -56.11 13.09
C ALA A 121 -14.54 -57.26 12.08
N LEU A 122 -14.66 -56.99 10.78
CA LEU A 122 -14.50 -57.98 9.70
C LEU A 122 -13.05 -58.16 9.23
N GLY A 123 -12.08 -57.47 9.84
CA GLY A 123 -10.64 -57.63 9.56
C GLY A 123 -10.17 -57.08 8.21
N LEU A 124 -10.97 -56.24 7.53
CA LEU A 124 -10.68 -55.74 6.18
C LEU A 124 -9.81 -54.47 6.17
N GLY A 125 -9.50 -53.90 7.34
CA GLY A 125 -8.62 -52.75 7.50
C GLY A 125 -7.16 -53.11 7.82
N SER A 126 -6.55 -54.05 7.09
CA SER A 126 -5.12 -54.35 7.25
C SER A 126 -4.28 -53.26 6.59
N SER A 127 -3.64 -52.42 7.41
CA SER A 127 -2.63 -51.47 6.95
C SER A 127 -1.32 -52.23 6.72
N HIS A 128 -0.93 -52.39 5.45
CA HIS A 128 0.41 -52.87 5.13
C HIS A 128 1.44 -51.80 5.51
N ALA A 129 2.39 -52.22 6.36
CA ALA A 129 3.66 -51.56 6.62
C ALA A 129 4.60 -51.68 5.42
#